data_AF-A0A1M6U2Y5-F1
#
_entry.id   AF-A0A1M6U2Y5-F1
#
_cell.length_a   1.000
_cell.length_b   1.000
_cell.length_c   1.000
_cell.angle_alpha   90.00
_cell.angle_beta   90.00
_cell.angle_gamma   90.00
#
_symmetry.space_group_name_H-M   'P 1'
#
loop_
_entity.id
_entity.type
_entity.pdbx_description
1 polymer ?
#
loop_
_entity_poly.entity_id
_entity_poly.type
_entity_poly.pdbx_seq_one_letter_code
_entity_poly.pdbx_strand_id
1 'polypeptide(L)'
;MFKTLSLIFTLLLSSIVVNAQTSFKIESFETSLVTKKMLYDWFGKWDNIAQTDDDDTALVWTNRKVINEANETFTLIASSSETEEGLYGSVIVLTSKSQDALAFDSPYKEYLNEFLKTIARKKSNSKRFFREYQKIK
;
A
#
# COMPACT_ATOMS: atom_id res chain seq x y z
N MET A 1 -26.21 10.57 -3.75
CA MET A 1 -26.69 9.17 -3.60
C MET A 1 -25.56 8.22 -4.02
N PHE A 2 -24.50 8.09 -3.20
CA PHE A 2 -23.32 7.22 -3.48
C PHE A 2 -22.74 6.58 -2.20
N LYS A 3 -23.51 6.49 -1.11
CA LYS A 3 -22.97 6.00 0.18
C LYS A 3 -22.89 4.47 0.29
N THR A 4 -23.66 3.72 -0.49
CA THR A 4 -23.78 2.26 -0.32
C THR A 4 -22.62 1.46 -0.93
N LEU A 5 -22.09 1.89 -2.08
CA LEU A 5 -20.96 1.19 -2.72
C LEU A 5 -19.64 1.40 -1.96
N SER A 6 -19.46 2.59 -1.39
CA SER A 6 -18.28 2.94 -0.60
C SER A 6 -18.20 2.12 0.69
N LEU A 7 -19.32 1.94 1.40
CA LEU A 7 -19.31 1.23 2.69
C LEU A 7 -19.03 -0.26 2.52
N ILE A 8 -19.58 -0.89 1.47
CA ILE A 8 -19.32 -2.31 1.15
C ILE A 8 -17.85 -2.50 0.77
N PHE A 9 -17.28 -1.60 -0.05
CA PHE A 9 -15.87 -1.67 -0.41
C PHE A 9 -14.97 -1.48 0.82
N THR A 10 -15.30 -0.54 1.72
CA THR A 10 -14.56 -0.33 2.98
C THR A 10 -14.63 -1.56 3.89
N LEU A 11 -15.80 -2.19 4.05
CA LEU A 11 -15.97 -3.41 4.85
C LEU A 11 -15.27 -4.63 4.22
N LEU A 12 -15.30 -4.73 2.89
CA LEU A 12 -14.57 -5.77 2.17
C LEU A 12 -13.07 -5.57 2.35
N LEU A 13 -12.59 -4.33 2.23
CA LEU A 13 -11.17 -4.04 2.37
C LEU A 13 -10.70 -4.20 3.82
N SER A 14 -11.49 -3.84 4.82
CA SER A 14 -11.14 -4.06 6.23
C SER A 14 -11.05 -5.56 6.54
N SER A 15 -12.04 -6.36 6.10
CA SER A 15 -11.97 -7.83 6.25
C SER A 15 -10.82 -8.47 5.46
N ILE A 16 -10.44 -7.91 4.32
CA ILE A 16 -9.28 -8.36 3.53
C ILE A 16 -7.96 -7.99 4.23
N VAL A 17 -7.84 -6.77 4.77
CA VAL A 17 -6.66 -6.35 5.55
C VAL A 17 -6.49 -7.20 6.80
N VAL A 18 -7.59 -7.60 7.45
CA VAL A 18 -7.58 -8.54 8.59
C VAL A 18 -6.98 -9.91 8.21
N ASN A 19 -7.07 -10.32 6.95
CA ASN A 19 -6.48 -11.58 6.47
C ASN A 19 -5.03 -11.47 6.00
N ALA A 20 -4.51 -10.25 5.80
CA ALA A 20 -3.11 -10.04 5.47
C ALA A 20 -2.27 -10.19 6.73
N GLN A 21 -1.42 -11.21 6.77
CA GLN A 21 -0.60 -11.53 7.94
C GLN A 21 0.79 -10.91 7.84
N THR A 22 1.21 -10.54 6.64
CA THR A 22 2.54 -10.02 6.36
C THR A 22 2.50 -8.65 5.67
N SER A 23 3.51 -7.84 5.96
CA SER A 23 3.70 -6.52 5.35
C SER A 23 5.18 -6.25 5.13
N PHE A 24 5.48 -5.48 4.09
CA PHE A 24 6.79 -4.89 3.88
C PHE A 24 6.87 -3.57 4.67
N LYS A 25 7.87 -3.42 5.54
CA LYS A 25 8.01 -2.25 6.42
C LYS A 25 9.29 -1.50 6.14
N ILE A 26 9.21 -0.17 6.20
CA ILE A 26 10.34 0.75 6.07
C ILE A 26 10.30 1.75 7.22
N GLU A 27 11.41 1.87 7.95
CA GLU A 27 11.65 2.98 8.87
C GLU A 27 12.13 4.22 8.10
N SER A 28 11.64 5.39 8.49
CA SER A 28 12.03 6.68 7.91
C SER A 28 12.35 7.69 9.00
N PHE A 29 13.39 8.50 8.78
CA PHE A 29 13.71 9.64 9.64
C PHE A 29 13.01 10.94 9.21
N GLU A 30 12.33 10.94 8.05
CA GLU A 30 11.71 12.15 7.49
C GLU A 30 10.19 12.14 7.59
N THR A 31 9.54 11.01 7.32
CA THR A 31 8.07 10.91 7.29
C THR A 31 7.56 9.47 7.35
N SER A 32 6.49 9.22 8.10
CA SER A 32 5.75 7.95 8.10
C SER A 32 5.04 7.65 6.77
N LEU A 33 4.92 8.66 5.88
CA LEU A 33 4.30 8.53 4.56
C LEU A 33 5.25 7.91 3.51
N VAL A 34 6.41 7.38 3.92
CA VAL A 34 7.47 6.91 3.02
C VAL A 34 6.98 5.86 2.01
N THR A 35 6.20 4.87 2.42
CA THR A 35 5.67 3.83 1.52
C THR A 35 4.57 4.35 0.62
N LYS A 36 3.68 5.21 1.14
CA LYS A 36 2.64 5.92 0.36
C LYS A 36 3.28 6.74 -0.76
N LYS A 37 4.34 7.50 -0.45
CA LYS A 37 5.10 8.30 -1.42
C LYS A 37 5.82 7.43 -2.45
N MET A 38 6.51 6.38 -2.00
CA MET A 38 7.23 5.44 -2.85
C MET A 38 6.31 4.80 -3.91
N LEU A 39 5.13 4.32 -3.50
CA LEU A 39 4.15 3.76 -4.42
C LEU A 39 3.56 4.82 -5.35
N TYR A 40 3.34 6.04 -4.86
CA TYR A 40 2.89 7.16 -5.71
C TYR A 40 3.93 7.52 -6.79
N ASP A 41 5.20 7.61 -6.42
CA ASP A 41 6.25 7.95 -7.37
C ASP A 41 6.42 6.88 -8.46
N TRP A 42 6.07 5.62 -8.15
CA TRP A 42 6.14 4.51 -9.10
C TRP A 42 4.87 4.31 -9.94
N PHE A 43 3.71 4.22 -9.29
CA PHE A 43 2.43 3.89 -9.94
C PHE A 43 1.56 5.12 -10.23
N GLY A 44 1.92 6.30 -9.73
CA GLY A 44 1.05 7.48 -9.76
C GLY A 44 0.00 7.47 -8.65
N LYS A 45 -1.05 8.26 -8.83
CA LYS A 45 -2.12 8.42 -7.82
C LYS A 45 -2.79 7.08 -7.52
N TRP A 46 -3.08 6.85 -6.24
CA TRP A 46 -3.86 5.69 -5.78
C TRP A 46 -5.26 5.68 -6.39
N ASP A 47 -5.87 4.50 -6.45
CA ASP A 47 -7.22 4.33 -7.00
C ASP A 47 -8.28 4.55 -5.91
N ASN A 48 -8.00 4.12 -4.69
CA ASN A 48 -8.91 4.20 -3.55
C ASN A 48 -8.19 4.57 -2.25
N ILE A 49 -8.98 4.96 -1.25
CA ILE A 49 -8.52 5.18 0.12
C ILE A 49 -9.25 4.22 1.06
N ALA A 50 -8.59 3.86 2.15
CA ALA A 50 -9.15 3.07 3.22
C ALA A 50 -8.89 3.78 4.55
N GLN A 51 -9.93 3.93 5.37
CA GLN A 51 -9.75 4.40 6.74
C GLN A 51 -9.46 3.20 7.62
N THR A 52 -8.42 3.30 8.45
CA THR A 52 -8.17 2.37 9.54
C THR A 52 -8.81 2.89 10.83
N ASP A 53 -8.96 2.03 11.84
CA ASP A 53 -9.58 2.40 13.12
C ASP A 53 -8.78 3.48 13.88
N ASP A 54 -7.51 3.68 13.52
CA ASP A 54 -6.62 4.71 14.09
C ASP A 54 -6.67 6.05 13.32
N ASP A 55 -7.66 6.24 12.45
CA ASP A 55 -7.82 7.44 11.60
C ASP A 55 -6.62 7.67 10.64
N ASP A 56 -5.80 6.63 10.40
CA ASP A 56 -4.79 6.66 9.33
C ASP A 56 -5.43 6.29 7.99
N THR A 57 -5.27 7.20 7.03
CA THR A 57 -5.72 6.96 5.66
C THR A 57 -4.71 6.09 4.94
N ALA A 58 -5.04 4.83 4.76
CA ALA A 58 -4.31 3.92 3.87
C ALA A 58 -4.66 4.20 2.40
N LEU A 59 -3.65 4.09 1.53
CA LEU A 59 -3.77 4.35 0.09
C LEU A 59 -3.71 3.03 -0.68
N VAL A 60 -4.60 2.87 -1.65
CA VAL A 60 -4.83 1.59 -2.33
C VAL A 60 -4.61 1.72 -3.84
N TRP A 61 -3.70 0.90 -4.37
CA TRP A 61 -3.47 0.71 -5.80
C TRP A 61 -3.93 -0.68 -6.19
N THR A 62 -4.95 -0.76 -7.05
CA THR A 62 -5.57 -2.00 -7.50
C THR A 62 -5.07 -2.40 -8.90
N ASN A 63 -5.18 -3.69 -9.22
CA ASN A 63 -4.91 -4.25 -10.55
C ASN A 63 -3.53 -3.87 -11.12
N ARG A 64 -2.49 -3.79 -10.27
CA ARG A 64 -1.13 -3.45 -10.70
C ARG A 64 -0.43 -4.67 -11.27
N LYS A 65 0.03 -4.54 -12.51
CA LYS A 65 0.94 -5.51 -13.15
C LYS A 65 2.35 -5.27 -12.65
N VAL A 66 2.74 -5.98 -11.58
CA VAL A 66 4.09 -5.87 -10.99
C VAL A 66 5.06 -6.86 -11.64
N ILE A 67 4.56 -8.06 -11.95
CA ILE A 67 5.31 -9.14 -12.60
C ILE A 67 4.72 -9.28 -14.00
N ASN A 68 5.50 -8.94 -15.04
CA ASN A 68 4.99 -8.86 -16.40
C ASN A 68 4.60 -10.25 -16.96
N GLU A 69 5.39 -11.26 -16.61
CA GLU A 69 5.29 -12.63 -17.13
C GLU A 69 4.21 -13.45 -16.42
N ALA A 70 3.81 -13.07 -15.21
CA ALA A 70 2.77 -13.76 -14.46
C ALA A 70 1.39 -13.37 -15.01
N ASN A 71 0.44 -14.29 -15.16
CA ASN A 71 -0.97 -13.95 -15.40
C ASN A 71 -1.68 -13.53 -14.09
N GLU A 72 -1.10 -12.56 -13.39
CA GLU A 72 -1.58 -12.07 -12.11
C GLU A 72 -1.52 -10.53 -12.07
N THR A 73 -2.34 -9.93 -11.22
CA THR A 73 -2.27 -8.51 -10.84
C THR A 73 -2.36 -8.39 -9.32
N PHE A 74 -1.82 -7.30 -8.80
CA PHE A 74 -1.71 -7.11 -7.36
C PHE A 74 -2.45 -5.87 -6.90
N THR A 75 -2.98 -5.95 -5.68
CA THR A 75 -3.43 -4.80 -4.92
C THR A 75 -2.36 -4.46 -3.89
N LEU A 76 -1.91 -3.21 -3.89
CA LEU A 76 -0.93 -2.69 -2.92
C LEU A 76 -1.63 -1.68 -2.02
N ILE A 77 -1.50 -1.87 -0.72
CA ILE A 77 -2.12 -1.03 0.31
C ILE A 77 -1.01 -0.47 1.17
N ALA A 78 -0.84 0.85 1.19
CA ALA A 78 0.18 1.51 2.00
C ALA A 78 -0.44 2.27 3.18
N SER A 79 0.09 2.01 4.37
CA SER A 79 -0.26 2.67 5.63
C SER A 79 0.96 3.28 6.29
N SER A 80 0.72 4.11 7.30
CA SER A 80 1.72 4.84 8.07
C SER A 80 1.55 4.53 9.54
N SER A 81 2.65 4.51 10.29
CA SER A 81 2.65 4.37 11.74
C SER A 81 3.68 5.32 12.33
N GLU A 82 3.24 6.11 13.30
CA GLU A 82 4.08 7.02 14.07
C GLU A 82 4.04 6.55 15.53
N THR A 83 5.20 6.15 16.05
CA THR A 83 5.35 5.70 17.43
C THR A 83 6.49 6.47 18.10
N GLU A 84 6.65 6.30 19.41
CA GLU A 84 7.81 6.83 20.12
C GLU A 84 9.14 6.27 19.59
N GLU A 85 9.10 5.07 18.99
CA GLU A 85 10.28 4.39 18.45
C GLU A 85 10.69 4.92 17.06
N GLY A 86 9.76 5.53 16.31
CA GLY A 86 10.07 6.10 15.00
C GLY A 86 8.87 6.27 14.08
N LEU A 87 9.19 6.61 12.83
CA LEU A 87 8.21 6.78 11.76
C LEU A 87 8.35 5.61 10.78
N TYR A 88 7.25 4.89 10.55
CA TYR A 88 7.23 3.72 9.71
C TYR A 88 6.18 3.85 8.61
N GLY A 89 6.54 3.38 7.42
CA GLY A 89 5.59 3.08 6.36
C GLY A 89 5.49 1.58 6.19
N SER A 90 4.29 1.07 5.92
CA SER A 90 4.09 -0.34 5.58
C SER A 90 3.36 -0.50 4.25
N VAL A 91 3.56 -1.66 3.61
CA VAL A 91 2.83 -2.08 2.41
C VAL A 91 2.35 -3.51 2.60
N ILE A 92 1.04 -3.71 2.46
CA ILE A 92 0.43 -5.02 2.24
C ILE A 92 0.27 -5.23 0.74
N VAL A 93 0.53 -6.45 0.26
CA VAL A 93 0.32 -6.81 -1.14
C VAL A 93 -0.59 -8.02 -1.22
N LEU A 94 -1.61 -7.92 -2.06
CA LEU A 94 -2.61 -8.96 -2.26
C LEU A 94 -2.64 -9.40 -3.71
N THR A 95 -2.89 -10.68 -3.94
CA THR A 95 -3.19 -11.21 -5.28
C THR A 95 -4.55 -10.72 -5.78
N SER A 96 -4.89 -10.98 -7.05
CA SER A 96 -6.24 -10.69 -7.58
C SER A 96 -7.36 -11.41 -6.81
N LYS A 97 -7.02 -12.52 -6.13
CA LYS A 97 -7.95 -13.28 -5.27
C LYS A 97 -7.94 -12.79 -3.82
N SER A 98 -7.35 -11.64 -3.54
CA SER A 98 -7.25 -11.04 -2.20
C SER A 98 -6.49 -11.92 -1.19
N GLN A 99 -5.54 -12.74 -1.66
CA GLN A 99 -4.67 -13.53 -0.80
C GLN A 99 -3.38 -12.75 -0.49
N ASP A 100 -2.83 -12.91 0.71
CA ASP A 100 -1.55 -12.30 1.09
C ASP A 100 -0.42 -12.78 0.16
N ALA A 101 0.07 -11.87 -0.68
CA ALA A 101 1.09 -12.17 -1.68
C ALA A 101 2.52 -12.15 -1.10
N LEU A 102 2.70 -11.69 0.14
CA LEU A 102 3.98 -11.67 0.85
C LEU A 102 4.10 -12.81 1.89
N ALA A 103 3.04 -13.61 2.07
CA ALA A 103 3.02 -14.80 2.92
C ALA A 103 4.15 -15.79 2.55
N PHE A 104 4.63 -16.55 3.53
CA PHE A 104 5.80 -17.42 3.38
C PHE A 104 5.71 -18.42 2.22
N ASP A 105 4.52 -18.97 1.99
CA ASP A 105 4.20 -19.94 0.94
C ASP A 105 3.73 -19.31 -0.38
N SER A 106 3.65 -17.97 -0.45
CA SER A 106 3.29 -17.29 -1.68
C SER A 106 4.39 -17.44 -2.73
N PRO A 107 4.06 -17.89 -3.96
CA PRO A 107 5.02 -18.00 -5.06
C PRO A 107 5.53 -16.63 -5.54
N TYR A 108 4.87 -15.54 -5.14
CA TYR A 108 5.22 -14.18 -5.55
C TYR A 108 6.13 -13.46 -4.54
N LYS A 109 6.29 -14.01 -3.33
CA LYS A 109 6.90 -13.33 -2.19
C LYS A 109 8.28 -12.76 -2.50
N GLU A 110 9.16 -13.57 -3.07
CA GLU A 110 10.55 -13.18 -3.29
C GLU A 110 10.62 -12.02 -4.29
N TYR A 111 9.95 -12.15 -5.44
CA TYR A 111 9.92 -11.10 -6.45
C TYR A 111 9.30 -9.81 -5.92
N LEU A 112 8.16 -9.90 -5.22
CA LEU A 112 7.47 -8.71 -4.68
C LEU A 112 8.31 -8.01 -3.62
N ASN A 113 9.02 -8.75 -2.76
CA ASN A 113 9.94 -8.15 -1.80
C ASN A 113 11.10 -7.44 -2.50
N GLU A 114 11.71 -8.06 -3.51
CA GLU A 114 12.79 -7.41 -4.26
C GLU A 114 12.32 -6.21 -5.07
N PHE A 115 11.11 -6.27 -5.64
CA PHE A 115 10.45 -5.12 -6.26
C PHE A 115 10.29 -3.97 -5.26
N LEU A 116 9.69 -4.23 -4.09
CA LEU A 116 9.46 -3.21 -3.05
C LEU A 116 10.78 -2.61 -2.54
N LYS A 117 11.81 -3.44 -2.28
CA LYS A 117 13.16 -2.96 -1.93
C LYS A 117 13.77 -2.10 -3.03
N THR A 118 13.58 -2.47 -4.29
CA THR A 118 14.12 -1.73 -5.44
C THR A 118 13.49 -0.36 -5.55
N ILE A 119 12.17 -0.26 -5.43
CA ILE A 119 11.48 1.04 -5.53
C ILE A 119 11.70 1.91 -4.28
N ALA A 120 11.89 1.31 -3.10
CA ALA A 120 12.23 2.02 -1.86
C ALA A 120 13.57 2.77 -1.95
N ARG A 121 14.53 2.23 -2.70
CA ARG A 121 15.84 2.87 -2.91
C ARG A 121 15.79 4.03 -3.91
N LYS A 122 14.73 4.13 -4.72
CA LYS A 122 14.59 5.23 -5.69
C LYS A 122 14.20 6.51 -4.96
N LYS A 123 15.15 7.45 -4.91
CA LYS A 123 14.90 8.79 -4.37
C LYS A 123 14.17 9.64 -5.41
N SER A 124 13.16 10.38 -4.95
CA SER A 124 12.42 11.36 -5.74
C SER A 124 12.22 12.61 -4.90
N ASN A 125 12.72 13.75 -5.37
CA ASN A 125 12.53 15.06 -4.73
C ASN A 125 11.18 15.70 -5.10
N SER A 126 10.31 14.96 -5.80
CA SER A 126 9.01 15.45 -6.23
C SER A 126 8.10 15.71 -5.03
N LYS A 127 7.57 16.94 -4.96
CA LYS A 127 6.51 17.31 -4.00
C LYS A 127 5.10 16.94 -4.48
N ARG A 128 4.96 16.23 -5.61
CA ARG A 128 3.64 15.89 -6.20
C ARG A 128 2.80 15.03 -5.26
N PHE A 129 3.42 14.02 -4.65
CA PHE A 129 2.75 13.14 -3.69
C PHE A 129 2.10 13.95 -2.56
N PHE A 130 2.89 14.78 -1.85
CA PHE A 130 2.39 15.53 -0.70
C PHE A 130 1.23 16.48 -1.07
N ARG A 131 1.28 17.11 -2.24
CA ARG A 131 0.18 17.96 -2.73
C ARG A 131 -1.10 17.18 -3.02
N GLU A 132 -0.99 15.96 -3.53
CA GLU A 132 -2.17 15.12 -3.75
C GLU A 132 -2.70 14.54 -2.44
N TYR A 133 -1.82 14.15 -1.51
CA TYR A 133 -2.19 13.59 -0.21
C TYR A 133 -2.91 14.61 0.68
N GLN A 134 -2.45 15.88 0.67
CA GLN A 134 -3.11 16.96 1.42
C GLN A 134 -4.57 17.22 1.02
N LYS A 135 -5.02 16.77 -0.16
CA LYS A 135 -6.41 16.96 -0.62
C LYS A 135 -7.39 15.95 -0.04
N ILE A 136 -6.87 14.86 0.54
CA ILE A 136 -7.67 13.75 1.08
C ILE A 136 -7.50 13.58 2.59
N LYS A 137 -6.68 14.43 3.20
CA LYS A 137 -6.59 14.62 4.66
C LYS A 137 -7.55 15.74 5.05
#